data_AF-A0A557ZTU6-F1
#
_entry.id   AF-A0A557ZTU6-F1
#
_cell.length_a   1.000
_cell.length_b   1.000
_cell.length_c   1.000
_cell.angle_alpha   90.00
_cell.angle_beta   90.00
_cell.angle_gamma   90.00
#
_symmetry.space_group_name_H-M   'P 1'
#
loop_
_entity.id
_entity.type
_entity.pdbx_description
1 polymer ?
#
loop_
_entity_poly.entity_id
_entity_poly.type
_entity_poly.pdbx_seq_one_letter_code
_entity_poly.pdbx_strand_id
1 'polypeptide(L)' 'MYKPHAEDDDFGQAGTLVRKVLSDEQRERLAQNIIGHVGNNVSQP' A
#
# COMPACT_ATOMS: atom_id res chain seq x y z
N MET A 1 1.42 4.92 28.81
CA MET A 1 2.24 5.02 27.58
C MET A 1 2.04 3.75 26.78
N TYR A 2 1.88 3.85 25.46
CA TYR A 2 1.80 2.68 24.59
C TYR A 2 3.13 1.91 24.58
N LYS A 3 3.06 0.58 24.58
CA LYS A 3 4.23 -0.30 24.39
C LYS A 3 4.06 -0.98 23.03
N PRO A 4 5.03 -0.84 22.10
CA PRO A 4 4.98 -1.51 20.82
C PRO A 4 4.84 -3.02 20.98
N HIS A 5 3.99 -3.61 20.16
CA HIS A 5 3.89 -5.05 19.97
C HIS A 5 4.89 -5.51 18.92
N ALA A 6 5.20 -6.81 18.90
CA ALA A 6 6.19 -7.35 17.97
C ALA A 6 5.74 -7.25 16.51
N GLU A 7 4.42 -7.21 16.29
CA GLU A 7 3.77 -7.14 14.98
C GLU A 7 3.49 -5.70 14.51
N ASP A 8 3.83 -4.69 15.32
CA ASP A 8 3.58 -3.30 14.97
C ASP A 8 4.58 -2.84 13.90
N ASP A 9 4.08 -2.67 12.68
CA ASP A 9 4.80 -2.05 11.58
C ASP A 9 3.82 -1.38 10.60
N ASP A 10 4.31 -0.42 9.81
CA ASP A 10 3.48 0.40 8.92
C ASP A 10 2.99 -0.35 7.65
N PHE A 11 3.59 -1.48 7.30
CA PHE A 11 3.48 -2.12 5.99
C PHE A 11 3.01 -3.58 6.01
N GLY A 12 2.97 -4.23 7.17
CA GLY A 12 2.68 -5.66 7.32
C GLY A 12 1.27 -6.01 6.88
N GLN A 13 0.27 -5.26 7.37
CA GLN A 13 -1.13 -5.45 7.01
C GLN A 13 -1.42 -5.05 5.55
N ALA A 14 -0.91 -3.89 5.11
CA ALA A 14 -1.06 -3.43 3.72
C ALA A 14 -0.42 -4.43 2.73
N GLY A 15 0.75 -4.97 3.09
CA GLY A 15 1.40 -6.00 2.30
C GLY A 15 0.64 -7.32 2.28
N THR A 16 -0.02 -7.69 3.38
CA THR A 16 -0.91 -8.86 3.43
C THR A 16 -2.11 -8.68 2.51
N LEU A 17 -2.75 -7.51 2.52
CA LEU A 17 -3.83 -7.17 1.58
C LEU A 17 -3.38 -7.39 0.13
N VAL A 18 -2.26 -6.80 -0.29
CA VAL A 18 -1.78 -6.89 -1.68
C VAL A 18 -1.36 -8.31 -2.07
N ARG A 19 -0.67 -9.04 -1.19
CA ARG A 19 -0.08 -10.34 -1.53
C ARG A 19 -1.04 -11.51 -1.39
N LYS A 20 -1.95 -11.44 -0.42
CA LYS A 20 -2.74 -12.60 0.04
C LYS A 20 -4.23 -12.45 -0.16
N VAL A 21 -4.73 -11.24 -0.40
CA VAL A 21 -6.17 -10.97 -0.54
C VAL A 21 -6.53 -10.52 -1.95
N LEU A 22 -5.79 -9.57 -2.53
CA LEU A 22 -6.09 -9.06 -3.87
C LEU A 22 -5.75 -10.07 -4.98
N SER A 23 -6.65 -10.17 -5.96
CA SER A 23 -6.36 -10.84 -7.24
C SER A 23 -5.37 -10.04 -8.08
N ASP A 24 -4.83 -10.65 -9.13
CA ASP A 24 -3.94 -9.97 -10.07
C ASP A 24 -4.60 -8.75 -10.73
N GLU A 25 -5.85 -8.87 -11.15
CA GLU A 25 -6.57 -7.76 -11.76
C GLU A 25 -6.83 -6.62 -10.77
N GLN A 26 -7.04 -6.95 -9.48
CA GLN A 26 -7.20 -5.94 -8.43
C GLN A 26 -5.87 -5.26 -8.11
N ARG A 27 -4.77 -6.00 -8.10
CA ARG A 27 -3.41 -5.45 -7.95
C ARG A 27 -3.08 -4.48 -9.08
N GLU A 28 -3.38 -4.85 -10.32
CA GLU A 28 -3.15 -4.00 -11.48
C GLU A 28 -3.94 -2.68 -11.38
N ARG A 29 -5.24 -2.74 -11.05
CA ARG A 29 -6.05 -1.53 -10.85
C ARG A 29 -5.53 -0.65 -9.71
N LEU A 30 -5.09 -1.24 -8.60
CA LEU A 30 -4.52 -0.50 -7.48
C LEU A 30 -3.25 0.26 -7.92
N ALA A 31 -2.35 -0.41 -8.65
CA ALA A 31 -1.13 0.21 -9.16
C ALA A 31 -1.44 1.37 -10.13
N GLN A 32 -2.36 1.18 -11.06
CA GLN A 32 -2.76 2.21 -12.02
C GLN A 32 -3.36 3.45 -11.33
N ASN A 33 -4.19 3.26 -10.30
CA ASN A 33 -4.75 4.38 -9.54
C ASN A 33 -3.66 5.18 -8.81
N ILE A 34 -2.69 4.50 -8.18
CA ILE A 34 -1.60 5.15 -7.45
C ILE A 34 -0.71 5.93 -8.44
N ILE A 35 -0.30 5.30 -9.55
CA ILE A 35 0.52 5.94 -10.58
C ILE A 35 -0.20 7.15 -11.17
N GLY A 36 -1.49 7.01 -11.50
CA GLY A 36 -2.29 8.10 -12.04
C GLY A 36 -2.39 9.29 -11.09
N HIS A 37 -2.51 9.04 -9.78
CA HIS A 37 -2.53 10.11 -8.78
C HIS A 37 -1.16 10.77 -8.62
N VAL A 38 -0.10 9.99 -8.44
CA VAL A 38 1.27 10.50 -8.25
C VAL A 38 1.79 11.25 -9.48
N GLY A 39 1.40 10.82 -10.68
CA GLY A 39 1.78 11.49 -11.92
C GLY A 39 1.08 12.83 -12.17
N ASN A 40 0.06 13.20 -11.37
CA ASN A 40 -0.73 14.41 -11.58
C ASN A 40 -0.23 15.58 -10.73
N ASN A 41 0.81 16.27 -11.21
CA ASN A 41 1.36 17.50 -10.62
C ASN A 41 1.89 17.36 -9.17
N VAL A 42 2.33 16.16 -8.77
CA VAL A 42 3.04 15.97 -7.51
C VAL A 42 4.52 16.33 -7.69
N SER A 43 5.10 17.04 -6.72
CA SER A 43 6.52 17.39 -6.72
C SER A 43 7.37 16.25 -6.15
N GLN A 44 8.65 16.19 -6.52
CA GLN A 44 9.57 15.23 -5.92
C GLN A 44 9.72 15.49 -4.41
N PRO A 45 9.96 14.44 -3.60
CA PRO A 45 10.18 14.57 -2.17
C PRO A 45 11.38 15.47 -1.82
#